data_AF-A0A6I6N8N4-F1
#
_entry.id   AF-A0A6I6N8N4-F1
#
_cell.length_a   1.000
_cell.length_b   1.000
_cell.length_c   1.000
_cell.angle_alpha   90.00
_cell.angle_beta   90.00
_cell.angle_gamma   90.00
#
_symmetry.space_group_name_H-M   'P 1'
#
loop_
_entity.id
_entity.type
_entity.pdbx_description
1 polymer ?
#
loop_
_entity_poly.entity_id
_entity_poly.type
_entity_poly.pdbx_seq_one_letter_code
_entity_poly.pdbx_strand_id
1 'polypeptide(L)'
;MQKPAQRVRPISWWWALLAVALVASAVAVSLTVMLAQTEGLHGALRATARIDAIKTALTVGAGTGGAAALLLALRRQWLSEHTHVRQEVADAISEFDARERRITELYTAAAGQLASDSAPVRLAGLYALERLAQDHPDHRQTIVNVICAYLRMPFSSPRPAELNAAESWEQERVVRITAQGILTSHLYVGGSRGDDASWPLNPSPQEPKFWPGMELDLSGAVLLDFEFTGRRVEMATFDEARFVGTANFAHAEFTGHASFDKAHFEQGRGHFLSAWFGGSCQVK
;
A
#
# COMPACT_ATOMS: atom_id res chain seq x y z
N MET A 1 23.91 1.54 1.08
CA MET A 1 24.90 2.51 0.55
C MET A 1 24.43 2.98 -0.84
N GLN A 2 23.75 4.12 -0.93
CA GLN A 2 23.33 4.72 -2.20
C GLN A 2 24.55 5.38 -2.88
N LYS A 3 24.88 4.95 -4.11
CA LYS A 3 25.89 5.61 -4.94
C LYS A 3 25.44 7.06 -5.20
N PRO A 4 26.28 8.08 -4.96
CA PRO A 4 25.90 9.46 -5.25
C PRO A 4 25.61 9.62 -6.74
N ALA A 5 24.43 10.16 -7.06
CA ALA A 5 24.02 10.44 -8.42
C ALA A 5 25.07 11.33 -9.10
N GLN A 6 25.78 10.79 -10.09
CA GLN A 6 26.71 11.55 -10.92
C GLN A 6 25.92 12.69 -11.60
N ARG A 7 26.13 13.93 -11.13
CA ARG A 7 25.67 15.13 -11.82
C ARG A 7 26.43 15.22 -13.14
N VAL A 8 25.80 14.75 -14.21
CA VAL A 8 26.27 14.97 -15.57
C VAL A 8 26.24 16.48 -15.81
N ARG A 9 27.41 17.12 -15.87
CA ARG A 9 27.50 18.53 -16.21
C ARG A 9 27.09 18.67 -17.67
N PRO A 10 26.03 19.44 -18.00
CA PRO A 10 25.65 19.63 -19.39
C PRO A 10 26.80 20.34 -20.10
N ILE A 11 27.34 19.71 -21.15
CA ILE A 11 28.28 20.37 -22.07
C ILE A 11 27.60 21.64 -22.56
N SER A 12 28.22 22.79 -22.28
CA SER A 12 27.66 24.09 -22.63
C SER A 12 27.53 24.18 -24.15
N TRP A 13 26.34 24.57 -24.59
CA TRP A 13 25.95 24.68 -26.01
C TRP A 13 26.92 25.54 -26.85
N TRP A 14 27.67 26.44 -26.21
CA TRP A 14 28.77 27.22 -26.79
C TRP A 14 29.87 26.38 -27.45
N TRP A 15 30.20 25.19 -26.92
CA TRP A 15 31.21 24.32 -27.53
C TRP A 15 30.75 23.71 -28.85
N ALA A 16 29.45 23.41 -28.99
CA ALA A 16 28.89 22.93 -30.24
C ALA A 16 28.88 24.03 -31.30
N LEU A 17 28.57 25.27 -30.91
CA LEU A 17 28.64 26.43 -31.81
C LEU A 17 30.06 26.74 -32.27
N LEU A 18 31.04 26.67 -31.36
CA LEU A 18 32.45 26.83 -31.69
C LEU A 18 32.93 25.79 -32.70
N ALA A 19 32.54 24.53 -32.54
CA ALA A 19 32.90 23.47 -33.48
C ALA A 19 32.31 23.70 -34.88
N VAL A 20 31.03 24.10 -34.96
CA VAL A 20 30.38 24.42 -36.25
C VAL A 20 31.03 25.64 -36.91
N ALA A 21 31.33 26.70 -36.15
CA ALA A 21 31.98 27.89 -36.67
C ALA A 21 33.39 27.61 -37.20
N LEU A 22 34.16 26.77 -36.50
CA LEU A 22 35.50 26.36 -36.91
C LEU A 22 35.47 25.61 -38.25
N VAL A 23 34.53 24.67 -38.40
CA VAL A 23 34.35 23.91 -39.65
C VAL A 23 33.91 24.83 -40.81
N ALA A 24 32.96 25.74 -40.58
CA ALA A 24 32.53 26.70 -41.59
C ALA A 24 33.67 27.63 -42.04
N SER A 25 34.52 28.06 -41.10
CA SER A 25 35.69 28.90 -41.40
C SER A 25 36.72 28.16 -42.26
N ALA A 26 36.98 26.88 -41.98
CA ALA A 26 37.92 26.07 -42.77
C ALA A 26 37.43 25.85 -44.20
N VAL A 27 36.11 25.65 -44.40
CA VAL A 27 35.51 25.52 -45.73
C VAL A 27 35.60 26.83 -46.51
N ALA A 28 35.32 27.97 -45.88
CA ALA A 28 35.44 29.29 -46.52
C ALA A 28 36.88 29.62 -46.93
N VAL A 29 37.86 29.29 -46.07
CA VAL A 29 39.29 29.46 -46.37
C VAL A 29 39.73 28.55 -47.52
N SER A 30 39.30 27.28 -47.53
CA SER A 30 39.64 26.35 -48.61
C SER A 30 39.04 26.79 -49.96
N LEU A 31 37.79 27.27 -49.96
CA LEU A 31 37.11 27.76 -51.16
C LEU A 31 37.79 29.03 -51.71
N THR A 32 38.16 29.96 -50.84
CA THR A 32 38.87 31.20 -51.25
C THR A 32 40.26 30.91 -51.81
N VAL A 33 41.03 30.01 -51.20
CA VAL A 33 42.34 29.58 -51.71
C VAL A 33 42.21 28.87 -53.07
N MET A 34 41.24 27.98 -53.25
CA MET A 34 41.00 27.33 -54.54
C MET A 34 40.62 28.34 -55.63
N LEU A 35 39.76 29.31 -55.32
CA LEU A 35 39.34 30.34 -56.27
C LEU A 35 40.50 31.28 -56.65
N ALA A 36 41.37 31.63 -55.70
CA ALA A 36 42.56 32.45 -55.96
C ALA A 36 43.57 31.75 -56.89
N GLN A 37 43.71 30.41 -56.80
CA GLN A 37 44.55 29.65 -57.73
C GLN A 37 44.00 29.59 -59.17
N THR A 38 42.73 29.99 -59.40
CA THR A 38 42.14 30.02 -60.75
C THR A 38 42.40 31.32 -61.52
N GLU A 39 43.07 32.32 -60.92
CA GLU A 39 43.23 33.64 -61.54
C GLU A 39 44.11 33.66 -62.80
N GLY A 40 45.04 32.70 -62.93
CA GLY A 40 45.89 32.54 -64.12
C GLY A 40 45.29 31.70 -65.26
N LEU A 41 44.09 31.13 -65.11
CA LEU A 41 43.40 30.35 -66.14
C LEU A 41 42.49 31.26 -67.00
N HIS A 42 42.36 30.98 -68.30
CA HIS A 42 41.54 31.78 -69.24
C HIS A 42 40.51 30.91 -69.99
N GLY A 43 39.35 31.50 -70.32
CA GLY A 43 38.28 30.83 -71.07
C GLY A 43 37.53 29.74 -70.29
N ALA A 44 37.13 28.66 -70.97
CA ALA A 44 36.29 27.59 -70.43
C ALA A 44 36.89 26.88 -69.19
N LEU A 45 38.22 26.73 -69.14
CA LEU A 45 38.93 26.06 -68.04
C LEU A 45 38.73 26.75 -66.67
N ARG A 46 38.65 28.09 -66.65
CA ARG A 46 38.38 28.85 -65.41
C ARG A 46 36.94 28.68 -64.93
N ALA A 47 35.98 28.60 -65.85
CA ALA A 47 34.58 28.39 -65.53
C ALA A 47 34.35 27.00 -64.91
N THR A 48 34.96 25.96 -65.49
CA THR A 48 34.86 24.59 -64.98
C THR A 48 35.48 24.45 -63.59
N ALA A 49 36.68 24.99 -63.37
CA ALA A 49 37.35 24.94 -62.05
C ALA A 49 36.56 25.65 -60.94
N ARG A 50 35.90 26.78 -61.26
CA ARG A 50 35.03 27.49 -60.30
C ARG A 50 33.77 26.69 -59.97
N ILE A 51 33.18 26.00 -60.95
CA ILE A 51 32.00 25.15 -60.74
C ILE A 51 32.34 23.91 -59.89
N ASP A 52 33.55 23.35 -60.02
CA ASP A 52 33.97 22.23 -59.17
C ASP A 52 34.29 22.65 -57.73
N ALA A 53 34.89 23.84 -57.54
CA ALA A 53 35.10 24.44 -56.22
C ALA A 53 33.76 24.78 -55.52
N ILE A 54 32.88 25.46 -56.26
CA ILE A 54 31.43 25.29 -56.28
C ILE A 54 30.83 24.10 -55.52
N LYS A 55 30.78 22.99 -56.27
CA LYS A 55 30.19 21.71 -55.87
C LYS A 55 30.86 21.13 -54.65
N THR A 56 32.18 21.19 -54.55
CA THR A 56 32.92 20.62 -53.40
C THR A 56 32.62 21.36 -52.10
N ALA A 57 32.55 22.69 -52.12
CA ALA A 57 32.12 23.45 -50.95
C ALA A 57 30.67 23.12 -50.55
N LEU A 58 29.78 22.95 -51.54
CA LEU A 58 28.37 22.62 -51.30
C LEU A 58 28.20 21.21 -50.70
N THR A 59 28.93 20.21 -51.20
CA THR A 59 28.87 18.82 -50.70
C THR A 59 29.47 18.69 -49.30
N VAL A 60 30.59 19.38 -49.03
CA VAL A 60 31.19 19.42 -47.70
C VAL A 60 30.26 20.10 -46.71
N GLY A 61 29.71 21.27 -47.07
CA GLY A 61 28.73 22.00 -46.24
C GLY A 61 27.51 21.14 -45.91
N ALA A 62 26.90 20.52 -46.92
CA ALA A 62 25.76 19.61 -46.74
C ALA A 62 26.10 18.41 -45.83
N GLY A 63 27.27 17.79 -46.02
CA GLY A 63 27.73 16.67 -45.18
C GLY A 63 27.89 17.06 -43.71
N THR A 64 28.51 18.21 -43.44
CA THR A 64 28.67 18.72 -42.07
C THR A 64 27.35 19.11 -41.41
N GLY A 65 26.42 19.72 -42.16
CA GLY A 65 25.07 20.01 -41.68
C GLY A 65 24.28 18.75 -41.34
N GLY A 66 24.35 17.73 -42.20
CA GLY A 66 23.74 16.42 -41.95
C GLY A 66 24.32 15.71 -40.71
N ALA A 67 25.64 15.72 -40.55
CA ALA A 67 26.31 15.15 -39.38
C ALA A 67 25.92 15.85 -38.08
N ALA A 68 25.83 17.20 -38.09
CA ALA A 68 25.38 17.97 -36.94
C ALA A 68 23.92 17.67 -36.57
N ALA A 69 23.03 17.53 -37.56
CA ALA A 69 21.64 17.16 -37.34
C ALA A 69 21.50 15.78 -36.70
N LEU A 70 22.26 14.78 -37.17
CA LEU A 70 22.28 13.43 -36.59
C LEU A 70 22.80 13.43 -35.15
N LEU A 71 23.86 14.17 -34.85
CA LEU A 71 24.38 14.30 -33.49
C LEU A 71 23.35 14.92 -32.53
N LEU A 72 22.61 15.94 -32.98
CA LEU A 72 21.54 16.55 -32.20
C LEU A 72 20.36 15.60 -32.00
N ALA A 73 19.97 14.84 -33.03
CA ALA A 73 18.91 13.85 -32.94
C ALA A 73 19.27 12.74 -31.93
N LEU A 74 20.48 12.17 -32.03
CA LEU A 74 20.98 11.19 -31.07
C LEU A 74 21.03 11.76 -29.66
N ARG A 75 21.57 12.98 -29.48
CA ARG A 75 21.61 13.62 -28.16
C ARG A 75 20.22 13.84 -27.56
N ARG A 76 19.24 14.24 -28.39
CA ARG A 76 17.85 14.36 -27.95
C ARG A 76 17.28 13.01 -27.53
N GLN A 77 17.57 11.95 -28.28
CA GLN A 77 17.13 10.60 -27.98
C GLN A 77 17.71 10.08 -26.65
N TRP A 78 19.02 10.27 -26.41
CA TRP A 78 19.64 9.90 -25.14
C TRP A 78 19.03 10.66 -23.94
N LEU A 79 18.71 11.94 -24.12
CA LEU A 79 18.06 12.73 -23.08
C LEU A 79 16.62 12.26 -22.83
N SER A 80 15.86 11.95 -23.88
CA SER A 80 14.51 11.42 -23.74
C SER A 80 14.50 10.06 -23.05
N GLU A 81 15.40 9.14 -23.42
CA GLU A 81 15.53 7.82 -22.80
C GLU A 81 15.81 7.93 -21.30
N HIS A 82 16.72 8.84 -20.90
CA HIS A 82 16.98 9.09 -19.49
C HIS A 82 15.80 9.72 -18.74
N THR A 83 15.01 10.58 -19.39
CA THR A 83 13.79 11.11 -18.77
C THR A 83 12.70 10.06 -18.65
N HIS A 84 12.55 9.17 -19.63
CA HIS A 84 11.58 8.07 -19.59
C HIS A 84 11.86 7.14 -18.41
N VAL A 85 13.11 6.69 -18.23
CA VAL A 85 13.48 5.82 -17.09
C VAL A 85 13.23 6.51 -15.74
N ARG A 86 13.51 7.82 -15.63
CA ARG A 86 13.21 8.56 -14.39
C ARG A 86 11.71 8.71 -14.14
N GLN A 87 10.94 8.88 -15.21
CA GLN A 87 9.50 9.02 -15.15
C GLN A 87 8.86 7.70 -14.72
N GLU A 88 9.27 6.55 -15.27
CA GLU A 88 8.77 5.24 -14.84
C GLU A 88 8.96 4.99 -13.35
N VAL A 89 10.13 5.34 -12.80
CA VAL A 89 10.39 5.21 -11.35
C VAL A 89 9.53 6.18 -10.55
N ALA A 90 9.36 7.42 -11.01
CA ALA A 90 8.52 8.42 -10.35
C ALA A 90 7.04 8.02 -10.37
N ASP A 91 6.56 7.47 -11.49
CA ASP A 91 5.20 7.00 -11.68
C ASP A 91 4.93 5.80 -10.76
N ALA A 92 5.85 4.84 -10.66
CA ALA A 92 5.74 3.70 -9.75
C ALA A 92 5.67 4.12 -8.27
N ILE A 93 6.49 5.10 -7.85
CA ILE A 93 6.43 5.67 -6.50
C ILE A 93 5.09 6.39 -6.28
N SER A 94 4.64 7.17 -7.26
CA SER A 94 3.37 7.90 -7.18
C SER A 94 2.16 6.96 -7.11
N GLU A 95 2.16 5.84 -7.84
CA GLU A 95 1.10 4.83 -7.79
C GLU A 95 1.04 4.14 -6.43
N PHE A 96 2.21 3.80 -5.87
CA PHE A 96 2.32 3.25 -4.52
C PHE A 96 1.78 4.24 -3.47
N ASP A 97 2.25 5.49 -3.50
CA ASP A 97 1.79 6.55 -2.61
C ASP A 97 0.27 6.77 -2.72
N ALA A 98 -0.26 6.77 -3.95
CA ALA A 98 -1.70 6.93 -4.18
C ALA A 98 -2.51 5.75 -3.63
N ARG A 99 -1.97 4.52 -3.72
CA ARG A 99 -2.59 3.33 -3.13
C ARG A 99 -2.65 3.44 -1.61
N GLU A 100 -1.55 3.79 -0.95
CA GLU A 100 -1.51 3.95 0.51
C GLU A 100 -2.46 5.05 1.00
N ARG A 101 -2.51 6.20 0.30
CA ARG A 101 -3.47 7.27 0.62
C ARG A 101 -4.91 6.80 0.50
N ARG A 102 -5.25 6.11 -0.59
CA ARG A 102 -6.60 5.57 -0.80
C ARG A 102 -7.01 4.58 0.29
N ILE A 103 -6.09 3.73 0.75
CA ILE A 103 -6.34 2.80 1.86
C ILE A 103 -6.62 3.57 3.15
N THR A 104 -5.80 4.58 3.45
CA THR A 104 -5.95 5.43 4.64
C THR A 104 -7.27 6.22 4.61
N GLU A 105 -7.68 6.73 3.45
CA GLU A 105 -8.96 7.42 3.25
C GLU A 105 -10.15 6.47 3.46
N LEU A 106 -10.12 5.26 2.90
CA LEU A 106 -11.15 4.24 3.10
C LEU A 106 -11.26 3.81 4.56
N TYR A 107 -10.11 3.62 5.22
CA TYR A 107 -10.06 3.36 6.66
C TYR A 107 -10.72 4.49 7.45
N THR A 108 -10.31 5.74 7.19
CA THR A 108 -10.83 6.92 7.90
C THR A 108 -12.34 7.08 7.69
N ALA A 109 -12.82 6.86 6.46
CA ALA A 109 -14.23 6.91 6.13
C ALA A 109 -15.03 5.82 6.86
N ALA A 110 -14.55 4.57 6.86
CA ALA A 110 -15.24 3.46 7.51
C ALA A 110 -15.20 3.55 9.05
N ALA A 111 -14.06 3.95 9.62
CA ALA A 111 -13.96 4.23 11.05
C ALA A 111 -14.87 5.40 11.47
N GLY A 112 -14.97 6.45 10.65
CA GLY A 112 -15.89 7.56 10.87
C GLY A 112 -17.36 7.15 10.88
N GLN A 113 -17.75 6.11 10.13
CA GLN A 113 -19.12 5.58 10.14
C GLN A 113 -19.51 4.95 11.49
N LEU A 114 -18.55 4.49 12.30
CA LEU A 114 -18.83 3.96 13.65
C LEU A 114 -19.31 5.03 14.63
N ALA A 115 -19.06 6.32 14.35
CA ALA A 115 -19.52 7.44 15.17
C ALA A 115 -20.95 7.90 14.81
N SER A 116 -21.59 7.28 13.81
CA SER A 116 -22.96 7.62 13.41
C SER A 116 -23.99 7.15 14.44
N ASP A 117 -25.00 7.96 14.73
CA ASP A 117 -26.16 7.56 15.55
C ASP A 117 -27.01 6.47 14.88
N SER A 118 -26.94 6.37 13.54
CA SER A 118 -27.64 5.35 12.76
C SER A 118 -26.92 3.99 12.79
N ALA A 119 -27.53 2.98 13.38
CA ALA A 119 -27.00 1.61 13.43
C ALA A 119 -26.74 0.99 12.04
N PRO A 120 -27.61 1.16 11.02
CA PRO A 120 -27.30 0.72 9.65
C PRO A 120 -25.99 1.29 9.09
N VAL A 121 -25.67 2.56 9.40
CA VAL A 121 -24.41 3.18 8.97
C VAL A 121 -23.22 2.59 9.72
N ARG A 122 -23.34 2.36 11.03
CA ARG A 122 -22.29 1.69 11.82
C ARG A 122 -22.01 0.27 11.31
N LEU A 123 -23.06 -0.49 10.97
CA LEU A 123 -22.93 -1.83 10.37
C LEU A 123 -22.21 -1.79 9.03
N ALA A 124 -22.55 -0.84 8.15
CA ALA A 124 -21.85 -0.65 6.89
C ALA A 124 -20.36 -0.33 7.12
N GLY A 125 -20.04 0.49 8.12
CA GLY A 125 -18.68 0.79 8.53
C GLY A 125 -17.90 -0.43 9.00
N LEU A 126 -18.52 -1.28 9.84
CA LEU A 126 -17.92 -2.54 10.31
C LEU A 126 -17.59 -3.48 9.14
N TYR A 127 -18.50 -3.70 8.20
CA TYR A 127 -18.24 -4.55 7.03
C TYR A 127 -17.22 -3.94 6.06
N ALA A 128 -17.17 -2.61 5.94
CA ALA A 128 -16.14 -1.93 5.15
C ALA A 128 -14.75 -2.11 5.78
N LEU A 129 -14.65 -2.01 7.12
CA LEU A 129 -13.42 -2.28 7.87
C LEU A 129 -13.00 -3.75 7.75
N GLU A 130 -13.93 -4.69 7.89
CA GLU A 130 -13.67 -6.13 7.69
C GLU A 130 -13.05 -6.38 6.32
N ARG A 131 -13.71 -5.90 5.26
CA ARG A 131 -13.21 -6.05 3.89
C ARG A 131 -11.83 -5.42 3.70
N LEU A 132 -11.60 -4.23 4.26
CA LEU A 132 -10.33 -3.54 4.17
C LEU A 132 -9.20 -4.34 4.82
N ALA A 133 -9.46 -4.93 5.99
CA ALA A 133 -8.53 -5.80 6.71
C ALA A 133 -8.27 -7.13 5.98
N GLN A 134 -9.28 -7.66 5.27
CA GLN A 134 -9.08 -8.85 4.43
C GLN A 134 -8.12 -8.57 3.28
N ASP A 135 -8.34 -7.46 2.56
CA ASP A 135 -7.57 -7.09 1.37
C ASP A 135 -6.15 -6.59 1.73
N HIS A 136 -5.91 -6.13 2.97
CA HIS A 136 -4.65 -5.52 3.39
C HIS A 136 -4.18 -6.06 4.75
N PRO A 137 -3.37 -7.14 4.77
CA PRO A 137 -2.91 -7.78 6.01
C PRO A 137 -2.21 -6.85 7.00
N ASP A 138 -1.42 -5.89 6.50
CA ASP A 138 -0.67 -4.93 7.32
C ASP A 138 -1.56 -4.01 8.17
N HIS A 139 -2.85 -3.90 7.83
CA HIS A 139 -3.82 -3.06 8.55
C HIS A 139 -4.73 -3.83 9.49
N ARG A 140 -4.65 -5.18 9.52
CA ARG A 140 -5.57 -6.03 10.31
C ARG A 140 -5.56 -5.67 11.78
N GLN A 141 -4.39 -5.57 12.41
CA GLN A 141 -4.31 -5.26 13.84
C GLN A 141 -4.89 -3.88 14.16
N THR A 142 -4.63 -2.86 13.32
CA THR A 142 -5.20 -1.52 13.50
C THR A 142 -6.73 -1.56 13.43
N ILE A 143 -7.29 -2.31 12.49
CA ILE A 143 -8.74 -2.45 12.33
C ILE A 143 -9.36 -3.25 13.50
N VAL A 144 -8.70 -4.32 13.93
CA VAL A 144 -9.06 -5.07 15.15
C VAL A 144 -9.08 -4.14 16.36
N ASN A 145 -8.08 -3.28 16.52
CA ASN A 145 -8.00 -2.31 17.62
C ASN A 145 -9.16 -1.31 17.60
N VAL A 146 -9.59 -0.85 16.42
CA VAL A 146 -10.76 0.03 16.28
C VAL A 146 -12.05 -0.68 16.70
N ILE A 147 -12.24 -1.93 16.25
CA ILE A 147 -13.42 -2.72 16.62
C ILE A 147 -13.43 -3.01 18.13
N CYS A 148 -12.27 -3.35 18.70
CA CYS A 148 -12.09 -3.52 20.14
C CYS A 148 -12.39 -2.22 20.90
N ALA A 149 -11.90 -1.07 20.45
CA ALA A 149 -12.22 0.24 21.04
C ALA A 149 -13.73 0.53 20.99
N TYR A 150 -14.41 0.20 19.88
CA TYR A 150 -15.86 0.33 19.77
C TYR A 150 -16.58 -0.52 20.82
N LEU A 151 -16.19 -1.79 20.98
CA LEU A 151 -16.79 -2.71 21.95
C LEU A 151 -16.54 -2.29 23.41
N ARG A 152 -15.46 -1.57 23.68
CA ARG A 152 -15.15 -1.00 25.01
C ARG A 152 -15.96 0.26 25.35
N MET A 153 -16.67 0.85 24.39
CA MET A 153 -17.57 1.97 24.72
C MET A 153 -18.70 1.50 25.65
N PRO A 154 -19.24 2.38 26.52
CA PRO A 154 -20.28 1.99 27.47
C PRO A 154 -21.49 1.34 26.81
N PHE A 155 -21.99 0.26 27.42
CA PHE A 155 -23.22 -0.41 27.02
C PHE A 155 -24.00 -0.85 28.26
N SER A 156 -25.25 -0.43 28.36
CA SER A 156 -26.10 -0.77 29.48
C SER A 156 -26.67 -2.18 29.30
N SER A 157 -26.52 -3.04 30.29
CA SER A 157 -27.20 -4.35 30.37
C SER A 157 -27.74 -4.50 31.81
N PRO A 158 -29.01 -4.93 32.02
CA PRO A 158 -29.93 -5.55 31.05
C PRO A 158 -30.67 -4.55 30.13
N ARG A 159 -31.46 -5.09 29.19
CA ARG A 159 -32.31 -4.30 28.28
C ARG A 159 -33.22 -3.33 29.06
N PRO A 160 -33.29 -2.04 28.70
CA PRO A 160 -34.19 -1.08 29.33
C PRO A 160 -35.67 -1.46 29.18
N ALA A 161 -36.50 -1.07 30.15
CA ALA A 161 -37.95 -1.30 30.12
C ALA A 161 -38.71 -0.28 29.25
N GLU A 162 -38.19 0.94 29.11
CA GLU A 162 -38.78 1.99 28.29
C GLU A 162 -38.63 1.65 26.79
N LEU A 163 -39.72 1.71 26.02
CA LEU A 163 -39.77 1.28 24.62
C LEU A 163 -38.70 1.95 23.74
N ASN A 164 -38.60 3.29 23.77
CA ASN A 164 -37.64 4.02 22.92
C ASN A 164 -36.19 3.67 23.27
N ALA A 165 -35.86 3.63 24.58
CA ALA A 165 -34.55 3.21 25.04
C ALA A 165 -34.25 1.75 24.69
N ALA A 166 -35.26 0.89 24.73
CA ALA A 166 -35.17 -0.52 24.35
C ALA A 166 -34.93 -0.71 22.85
N GLU A 167 -35.48 0.15 21.98
CA GLU A 167 -35.23 0.14 20.54
C GLU A 167 -33.79 0.58 20.23
N SER A 168 -33.32 1.69 20.80
CA SER A 168 -31.92 2.13 20.63
C SER A 168 -30.92 1.11 21.20
N TRP A 169 -31.26 0.50 22.33
CA TRP A 169 -30.48 -0.59 22.91
C TRP A 169 -30.40 -1.81 21.98
N GLU A 170 -31.50 -2.20 21.35
CA GLU A 170 -31.53 -3.32 20.42
C GLU A 170 -30.69 -3.04 19.17
N GLN A 171 -30.77 -1.82 18.63
CA GLN A 171 -29.93 -1.38 17.53
C GLN A 171 -28.44 -1.46 17.89
N GLU A 172 -28.05 -0.98 19.07
CA GLU A 172 -26.67 -1.05 19.54
C GLU A 172 -26.20 -2.49 19.79
N ARG A 173 -27.07 -3.32 20.37
CA ARG A 173 -26.83 -4.76 20.54
C ARG A 173 -26.50 -5.44 19.22
N VAL A 174 -27.25 -5.17 18.15
CA VAL A 174 -27.01 -5.77 16.82
C VAL A 174 -25.65 -5.35 16.26
N VAL A 175 -25.26 -4.09 16.42
CA VAL A 175 -23.94 -3.59 15.98
C VAL A 175 -22.82 -4.29 16.76
N ARG A 176 -22.95 -4.45 18.07
CA ARG A 176 -21.95 -5.11 18.93
C ARG A 176 -21.80 -6.60 18.66
N ILE A 177 -22.91 -7.31 18.46
CA ILE A 177 -22.87 -8.72 18.05
C ILE A 177 -22.17 -8.86 16.70
N THR A 178 -22.43 -7.95 15.76
CA THR A 178 -21.74 -7.93 14.45
C THR A 178 -20.24 -7.69 14.62
N ALA A 179 -19.86 -6.72 15.46
CA ALA A 179 -18.47 -6.40 15.75
C ALA A 179 -17.73 -7.59 16.39
N GLN A 180 -18.33 -8.26 17.39
CA GLN A 180 -17.83 -9.52 17.96
C GLN A 180 -17.73 -10.63 16.91
N GLY A 181 -18.74 -10.74 16.04
CA GLY A 181 -18.78 -11.71 14.96
C GLY A 181 -17.62 -11.55 13.99
N ILE A 182 -17.30 -10.32 13.58
CA ILE A 182 -16.17 -10.02 12.70
C ILE A 182 -14.84 -10.43 13.36
N LEU A 183 -14.62 -10.03 14.62
CA LEU A 183 -13.41 -10.41 15.35
C LEU A 183 -13.27 -11.94 15.44
N THR A 184 -14.32 -12.63 15.87
CA THR A 184 -14.27 -14.08 16.13
C THR A 184 -14.24 -14.92 14.85
N SER A 185 -14.81 -14.42 13.75
CA SER A 185 -14.82 -15.13 12.46
C SER A 185 -13.43 -15.22 11.83
N HIS A 186 -12.57 -14.23 12.04
CA HIS A 186 -11.22 -14.22 11.47
C HIS A 186 -10.18 -14.88 12.37
N LEU A 187 -10.59 -15.32 13.56
CA LEU A 187 -9.74 -16.09 14.47
C LEU A 187 -10.08 -17.58 14.42
N TYR A 188 -11.04 -17.99 13.60
CA TYR A 188 -11.35 -19.39 13.38
C TYR A 188 -10.24 -20.05 12.55
N VAL A 189 -9.78 -21.21 12.98
CA VAL A 189 -8.61 -21.94 12.44
C VAL A 189 -9.01 -23.12 11.55
N GLY A 190 -10.30 -23.45 11.47
CA GLY A 190 -10.79 -24.38 10.44
C GLY A 190 -10.17 -25.76 10.55
N GLY A 191 -10.34 -26.39 11.71
CA GLY A 191 -10.01 -27.80 11.88
C GLY A 191 -11.23 -28.66 11.59
N SER A 192 -11.17 -29.51 10.56
CA SER A 192 -11.95 -30.75 10.63
C SER A 192 -11.37 -31.56 11.78
N ARG A 193 -12.23 -32.08 12.66
CA ARG A 193 -11.88 -33.11 13.64
C ARG A 193 -11.52 -34.40 12.89
N GLY A 194 -10.41 -34.38 12.16
CA GLY A 194 -9.79 -35.57 11.60
C GLY A 194 -9.23 -36.41 12.75
N ASP A 195 -9.02 -37.69 12.48
CA ASP A 195 -8.61 -38.71 13.45
C ASP A 195 -7.25 -38.47 14.13
N ASP A 196 -6.60 -37.33 13.84
CA ASP A 196 -5.41 -36.85 14.52
C ASP A 196 -5.83 -36.09 15.80
N ALA A 197 -5.66 -36.77 16.94
CA ALA A 197 -5.86 -36.21 18.28
C ALA A 197 -4.75 -35.22 18.70
N SER A 198 -3.87 -34.79 17.78
CA SER A 198 -2.86 -33.79 18.08
C SER A 198 -3.49 -32.41 18.31
N TRP A 199 -3.30 -31.94 19.53
CA TRP A 199 -3.67 -30.61 19.98
C TRP A 199 -2.37 -29.81 20.16
N PRO A 200 -2.24 -28.55 19.70
CA PRO A 200 -3.25 -27.66 19.09
C PRO A 200 -3.62 -28.02 17.64
N LEU A 201 -4.80 -27.59 17.18
CA LEU A 201 -5.31 -27.85 15.82
C LEU A 201 -4.39 -27.24 14.78
N ASN A 202 -3.79 -28.01 13.87
CA ASN A 202 -3.12 -27.37 12.73
C ASN A 202 -4.16 -26.59 11.90
N PRO A 203 -3.94 -25.29 11.61
CA PRO A 203 -4.79 -24.58 10.68
C PRO A 203 -4.81 -25.38 9.39
N SER A 204 -6.00 -25.63 8.84
CA SER A 204 -6.06 -26.07 7.45
C SER A 204 -5.24 -25.06 6.64
N PRO A 205 -4.27 -25.49 5.80
CA PRO A 205 -3.44 -24.58 4.99
C PRO A 205 -4.22 -23.66 4.03
N GLN A 206 -5.56 -23.70 4.10
CA GLN A 206 -6.53 -23.21 3.13
C GLN A 206 -7.71 -22.48 3.81
N GLU A 207 -7.56 -21.92 5.01
CA GLU A 207 -8.55 -20.96 5.53
C GLU A 207 -8.15 -19.52 5.17
N PRO A 208 -8.53 -19.02 3.97
CA PRO A 208 -8.09 -17.71 3.48
C PRO A 208 -8.59 -16.52 4.34
N LYS A 209 -9.49 -16.77 5.30
CA LYS A 209 -10.08 -15.75 6.17
C LYS A 209 -9.43 -15.66 7.56
N PHE A 210 -8.50 -16.55 7.89
CA PHE A 210 -7.81 -16.54 9.19
C PHE A 210 -6.78 -15.39 9.26
N TRP A 211 -6.77 -14.66 10.37
CA TRP A 211 -5.84 -13.59 10.67
C TRP A 211 -4.83 -14.05 11.73
N PRO A 212 -3.61 -14.45 11.33
CA PRO A 212 -2.59 -14.90 12.27
C PRO A 212 -2.02 -13.73 13.09
N GLY A 213 -1.63 -14.01 14.33
CA GLY A 213 -0.89 -13.04 15.17
C GLY A 213 -1.72 -11.86 15.66
N MET A 214 -3.03 -12.03 15.81
CA MET A 214 -3.92 -10.95 16.27
C MET A 214 -3.92 -10.83 17.79
N GLU A 215 -3.99 -9.59 18.24
CA GLU A 215 -4.16 -9.21 19.64
C GLU A 215 -5.56 -8.60 19.85
N LEU A 216 -6.25 -9.04 20.91
CA LEU A 216 -7.56 -8.51 21.31
C LEU A 216 -7.46 -7.81 22.66
N ASP A 217 -7.84 -6.53 22.70
CA ASP A 217 -8.04 -5.78 23.94
C ASP A 217 -9.53 -5.47 24.13
N LEU A 218 -10.22 -6.35 24.86
CA LEU A 218 -11.63 -6.23 25.20
C LEU A 218 -11.80 -5.88 26.69
N SER A 219 -10.81 -5.21 27.28
CA SER A 219 -10.82 -4.81 28.68
C SER A 219 -11.99 -3.87 28.98
N GLY A 220 -12.78 -4.17 30.01
CA GLY A 220 -13.97 -3.40 30.39
C GLY A 220 -15.14 -3.49 29.40
N ALA A 221 -15.03 -4.29 28.32
CA ALA A 221 -16.09 -4.42 27.34
C ALA A 221 -17.28 -5.22 27.90
N VAL A 222 -18.48 -4.87 27.46
CA VAL A 222 -19.67 -5.71 27.68
C VAL A 222 -19.86 -6.59 26.45
N LEU A 223 -19.64 -7.89 26.62
CA LEU A 223 -19.65 -8.90 25.57
C LEU A 223 -20.91 -9.76 25.68
N LEU A 224 -21.68 -9.83 24.58
CA LEU A 224 -22.99 -10.48 24.56
C LEU A 224 -22.89 -11.83 23.87
N ASP A 225 -23.33 -12.91 24.53
CA ASP A 225 -23.30 -14.28 23.97
C ASP A 225 -21.97 -14.59 23.24
N PHE A 226 -20.86 -14.30 23.92
CA PHE A 226 -19.52 -14.29 23.33
C PHE A 226 -19.06 -15.69 22.91
N GLU A 227 -18.85 -15.88 21.62
CA GLU A 227 -18.56 -17.18 21.00
C GLU A 227 -17.12 -17.22 20.44
N PHE A 228 -16.26 -17.95 21.14
CA PHE A 228 -14.82 -18.07 20.87
C PHE A 228 -14.36 -19.54 20.74
N THR A 229 -15.29 -20.46 20.43
CA THR A 229 -14.98 -21.89 20.32
C THR A 229 -14.02 -22.24 19.18
N GLY A 230 -12.88 -22.88 19.42
CA GLY A 230 -11.99 -23.25 18.31
C GLY A 230 -11.33 -22.05 17.62
N ARG A 231 -11.25 -20.90 18.30
CA ARG A 231 -10.59 -19.69 17.80
C ARG A 231 -9.17 -19.62 18.34
N ARG A 232 -8.22 -19.19 17.51
CA ARG A 232 -6.83 -18.94 17.89
C ARG A 232 -6.51 -17.46 17.88
N VAL A 233 -5.87 -17.00 18.94
CA VAL A 233 -5.44 -15.62 19.11
C VAL A 233 -4.06 -15.57 19.77
N GLU A 234 -3.26 -14.54 19.45
CA GLU A 234 -1.94 -14.39 20.03
C GLU A 234 -2.03 -13.82 21.44
N MET A 235 -2.68 -12.67 21.59
CA MET A 235 -2.93 -12.07 22.90
C MET A 235 -4.41 -11.75 23.07
N ALA A 236 -4.97 -11.97 24.25
CA ALA A 236 -6.35 -11.61 24.54
C ALA A 236 -6.50 -11.10 25.98
N THR A 237 -6.94 -9.85 26.10
CA THR A 237 -7.18 -9.19 27.39
C THR A 237 -8.67 -8.98 27.55
N PHE A 238 -9.24 -9.58 28.60
CA PHE A 238 -10.64 -9.50 29.01
C PHE A 238 -10.77 -8.94 30.43
N ASP A 239 -9.78 -8.16 30.87
CA ASP A 239 -9.74 -7.60 32.22
C ASP A 239 -10.94 -6.69 32.45
N GLU A 240 -11.64 -6.87 33.57
CA GLU A 240 -12.86 -6.13 33.92
C GLU A 240 -14.00 -6.27 32.87
N ALA A 241 -13.88 -7.19 31.91
CA ALA A 241 -14.91 -7.42 30.91
C ALA A 241 -16.14 -8.08 31.54
N ARG A 242 -17.32 -7.72 31.05
CA ARG A 242 -18.61 -8.29 31.47
C ARG A 242 -19.17 -9.16 30.36
N PHE A 243 -19.18 -10.47 30.59
CA PHE A 243 -19.82 -11.44 29.72
C PHE A 243 -21.30 -11.58 30.10
N VAL A 244 -22.20 -11.12 29.25
CA VAL A 244 -23.64 -11.21 29.45
C VAL A 244 -24.19 -12.35 28.61
N GLY A 245 -24.85 -13.31 29.25
CA GLY A 245 -25.37 -14.50 28.58
C GLY A 245 -24.33 -15.62 28.53
N THR A 246 -24.22 -16.31 27.40
CA THR A 246 -23.27 -17.43 27.27
C THR A 246 -21.89 -16.92 26.87
N ALA A 247 -20.82 -17.36 27.55
CA ALA A 247 -19.46 -17.09 27.12
C ALA A 247 -18.73 -18.42 26.86
N ASN A 248 -18.47 -18.70 25.58
CA ASN A 248 -17.96 -19.98 25.15
C ASN A 248 -16.56 -19.87 24.57
N PHE A 249 -15.59 -20.45 25.28
CA PHE A 249 -14.17 -20.52 24.94
C PHE A 249 -13.73 -21.96 24.70
N ALA A 250 -14.67 -22.88 24.45
CA ALA A 250 -14.33 -24.28 24.27
C ALA A 250 -13.36 -24.45 23.09
N HIS A 251 -12.28 -25.20 23.23
CA HIS A 251 -11.27 -25.32 22.17
C HIS A 251 -10.60 -23.99 21.74
N ALA A 252 -10.71 -22.92 22.53
CA ALA A 252 -9.97 -21.69 22.25
C ALA A 252 -8.47 -21.93 22.41
N GLU A 253 -7.66 -21.28 21.58
CA GLU A 253 -6.20 -21.35 21.64
C GLU A 253 -5.60 -19.97 21.83
N PHE A 254 -5.06 -19.73 23.02
CA PHE A 254 -4.31 -18.52 23.35
C PHE A 254 -2.82 -18.83 23.24
N THR A 255 -2.18 -18.42 22.15
CA THR A 255 -0.78 -18.80 21.89
C THR A 255 0.21 -17.99 22.73
N GLY A 256 -0.16 -16.78 23.12
CA GLY A 256 0.59 -15.88 24.00
C GLY A 256 -0.18 -15.58 25.28
N HIS A 257 -0.24 -14.30 25.66
CA HIS A 257 -0.83 -13.86 26.92
C HIS A 257 -2.37 -13.85 26.88
N ALA A 258 -3.01 -14.42 27.89
CA ALA A 258 -4.45 -14.31 28.10
C ALA A 258 -4.74 -13.80 29.51
N SER A 259 -5.55 -12.76 29.64
CA SER A 259 -5.92 -12.19 30.94
C SER A 259 -7.44 -12.06 31.07
N PHE A 260 -7.95 -12.45 32.24
CA PHE A 260 -9.35 -12.38 32.65
C PHE A 260 -9.45 -11.77 34.06
N ASP A 261 -8.53 -10.87 34.44
CA ASP A 261 -8.51 -10.28 35.79
C ASP A 261 -9.83 -9.53 36.04
N LYS A 262 -10.57 -9.92 37.09
CA LYS A 262 -11.86 -9.31 37.43
C LYS A 262 -12.90 -9.40 36.30
N ALA A 263 -12.78 -10.37 35.41
CA ALA A 263 -13.82 -10.61 34.41
C ALA A 263 -15.11 -11.11 35.10
N HIS A 264 -16.25 -10.58 34.70
CA HIS A 264 -17.55 -10.93 35.27
C HIS A 264 -18.38 -11.76 34.29
N PHE A 265 -18.85 -12.93 34.72
CA PHE A 265 -19.77 -13.78 33.95
C PHE A 265 -21.19 -13.65 34.52
N GLU A 266 -22.04 -12.94 33.80
CA GLU A 266 -23.42 -12.64 34.20
C GLU A 266 -24.40 -13.61 33.56
N GLN A 267 -25.32 -14.15 34.38
CA GLN A 267 -26.44 -14.99 33.94
C GLN A 267 -26.04 -16.34 33.27
N GLY A 268 -24.74 -16.66 33.23
CA GLY A 268 -24.20 -17.90 32.66
C GLY A 268 -22.83 -18.26 33.25
N ARG A 269 -22.27 -19.41 32.84
CA ARG A 269 -20.89 -19.81 33.15
C ARG A 269 -20.02 -19.60 31.92
N GLY A 270 -18.76 -19.20 32.14
CA GLY A 270 -17.73 -19.29 31.09
C GLY A 270 -17.41 -20.76 30.80
N HIS A 271 -17.50 -21.18 29.55
CA HIS A 271 -17.20 -22.55 29.12
C HIS A 271 -15.79 -22.61 28.53
N PHE A 272 -14.84 -23.18 29.25
CA PHE A 272 -13.42 -23.28 28.83
C PHE A 272 -13.00 -24.72 28.49
N LEU A 273 -13.95 -25.56 28.07
CA LEU A 273 -13.68 -26.98 27.79
C LEU A 273 -12.59 -27.12 26.73
N SER A 274 -11.49 -27.80 27.07
CA SER A 274 -10.35 -27.99 26.17
C SER A 274 -9.77 -26.68 25.61
N ALA A 275 -9.90 -25.57 26.34
CA ALA A 275 -9.17 -24.35 26.01
C ALA A 275 -7.67 -24.53 26.30
N TRP A 276 -6.82 -23.94 25.47
CA TRP A 276 -5.38 -24.03 25.55
C TRP A 276 -4.74 -22.67 25.77
N PHE A 277 -3.84 -22.62 26.74
CA PHE A 277 -3.08 -21.44 27.12
C PHE A 277 -1.61 -21.77 26.95
N GLY A 278 -1.04 -21.36 25.82
CA GLY A 278 0.37 -21.55 25.49
C GLY A 278 1.31 -20.57 26.18
N GLY A 279 0.81 -19.38 26.54
CA GLY A 279 1.53 -18.37 27.30
C GLY A 279 1.03 -18.20 28.74
N SER A 280 1.34 -17.05 29.34
CA SER A 280 0.88 -16.72 30.69
C SER A 280 -0.62 -16.47 30.71
N CYS A 281 -1.32 -17.12 31.63
CA CYS A 281 -2.75 -16.93 31.86
C CYS A 281 -2.97 -16.32 33.25
N GLN A 282 -3.73 -15.22 33.33
CA GLN A 282 -4.15 -14.61 34.59
C GLN A 282 -5.67 -14.67 34.75
N VAL A 283 -6.13 -15.23 35.86
CA VAL A 283 -7.55 -15.35 36.22
C VAL A 283 -7.68 -15.03 37.72
N LYS A 284 -8.49 -14.03 38.07
CA LYS A 284 -8.82 -13.66 39.46
C LYS A 284 -10.26 -13.23 39.58
#